data_AF-A0A1V5NYT6-F1
#
_entry.id   AF-A0A1V5NYT6-F1
#
_cell.length_a   1.000
_cell.length_b   1.000
_cell.length_c   1.000
_cell.angle_alpha   90.00
_cell.angle_beta   90.00
_cell.angle_gamma   90.00
#
_symmetry.space_group_name_H-M   'P 1'
#
loop_
_entity.id
_entity.type
_entity.pdbx_description
1 polymer ?
#
loop_
_entity_poly.entity_id
_entity_poly.type
_entity_poly.pdbx_seq_one_letter_code
_entity_poly.pdbx_strand_id
1 'polypeptide(L)'
;MMWRKTLMVTALIVFGFTPAWAQNPFTGKVDSTAISNGIQIPTFEQTNAVGPEPTPPGDPLASATPDARKAHDTIEQILAQLETYLKSGDYKRSSEAVAYLDKLSRDTKSGKTVKPGLLSQMKKGGVVASRIDEIRGRIASLKNQLYSECSAKMVAAGRQFDGYSSKSGPGGGNVACAWLMTKVLRAAGMVPPGWEELGALNLTRRLMKEFGWAKVPSTGNPDSGKIQTALMKPGDVIFWSPSDHVGVYLGNGMCMSNSSSAHHGAIHPVAGYYDGWIPRYVVRPPGA
;
A
#
# COMPACT_ATOMS: atom_id res chain seq x y z
N MET A 1 40.01 30.87 -50.58
CA MET A 1 40.74 29.70 -50.05
C MET A 1 39.88 29.08 -48.96
N MET A 2 38.89 28.24 -49.28
CA MET A 2 38.99 26.81 -49.62
C MET A 2 39.79 26.00 -48.61
N TRP A 3 39.11 25.08 -47.92
CA TRP A 3 39.42 23.66 -47.65
C TRP A 3 38.24 23.12 -46.79
N ARG A 4 37.14 22.59 -47.38
CA ARG A 4 36.84 21.17 -47.73
C ARG A 4 37.20 20.18 -46.59
N LYS A 5 36.23 19.65 -45.83
CA LYS A 5 35.30 18.50 -46.09
C LYS A 5 36.01 17.15 -46.29
N THR A 6 35.86 16.24 -45.30
CA THR A 6 35.80 14.74 -45.42
C THR A 6 35.19 14.18 -44.11
N LEU A 7 33.96 13.60 -44.12
CA LEU A 7 33.60 12.17 -43.92
C LEU A 7 34.16 11.53 -42.61
N MET A 8 33.46 10.67 -41.84
CA MET A 8 32.44 9.68 -42.18
C MET A 8 31.73 9.12 -40.91
N VAL A 9 30.41 8.96 -41.01
CA VAL A 9 29.55 7.86 -40.51
C VAL A 9 30.21 6.79 -39.63
N THR A 10 29.69 6.57 -38.40
CA THR A 10 29.73 5.24 -37.76
C THR A 10 28.53 4.99 -36.83
N ALA A 11 27.69 4.05 -37.27
CA ALA A 11 26.82 3.11 -36.56
C ALA A 11 26.10 3.52 -35.25
N LEU A 12 24.78 3.64 -35.34
CA LEU A 12 23.85 3.26 -34.27
C LEU A 12 24.07 1.79 -33.91
N ILE A 13 24.41 1.52 -32.64
CA ILE A 13 24.17 0.21 -32.02
C ILE A 13 22.99 0.40 -31.05
N VAL A 14 21.82 -0.05 -31.50
CA VAL A 14 20.63 -0.22 -30.65
C VAL A 14 20.80 -1.56 -29.94
N PHE A 15 21.29 -1.52 -28.70
CA PHE A 15 21.16 -2.67 -27.80
C PHE A 15 19.72 -2.73 -27.27
N GLY A 16 18.88 -3.47 -28.00
CA GLY A 16 17.60 -3.95 -27.49
C GLY A 16 17.84 -5.09 -26.49
N PHE A 17 18.11 -4.75 -25.24
CA PHE A 17 17.98 -5.72 -24.14
C PHE A 17 16.52 -5.76 -23.70
N THR A 18 15.74 -6.66 -24.28
CA THR A 18 14.51 -7.13 -23.65
C THR A 18 14.89 -7.96 -22.42
N PRO A 19 14.37 -7.67 -21.22
CA PRO A 19 14.62 -8.52 -20.05
C PRO A 19 14.00 -9.91 -20.25
N ALA A 20 14.81 -10.94 -19.98
CA ALA A 20 14.51 -12.36 -20.22
C ALA A 20 13.47 -12.98 -19.25
N TRP A 21 12.43 -12.23 -18.86
CA TRP A 21 11.39 -12.68 -17.92
C TRP A 21 9.99 -12.76 -18.55
N ALA A 22 9.93 -12.73 -19.89
CA ALA A 22 8.68 -12.84 -20.66
C ALA A 22 8.63 -14.10 -21.55
N GLN A 23 9.24 -15.21 -21.11
CA GLN A 23 8.98 -16.52 -21.71
C GLN A 23 7.92 -17.24 -20.87
N ASN A 24 6.69 -17.20 -21.37
CA ASN A 24 5.58 -18.01 -20.90
C ASN A 24 5.85 -19.47 -21.32
N PRO A 25 6.10 -20.42 -20.39
CA PRO A 25 6.46 -21.80 -20.76
C PRO A 25 5.27 -22.65 -21.22
N PHE A 26 4.08 -22.07 -21.38
CA PHE A 26 2.86 -22.79 -21.76
C PHE A 26 2.34 -22.33 -23.12
N THR A 27 3.06 -22.68 -24.19
CA THR A 27 2.51 -22.76 -25.55
C THR A 27 2.75 -24.15 -26.13
N GLY A 28 2.41 -25.18 -25.35
CA GLY A 28 2.22 -26.51 -25.90
C GLY A 28 0.90 -26.54 -26.68
N LYS A 29 0.98 -26.71 -28.00
CA LYS A 29 -0.16 -27.18 -28.80
C LYS A 29 -0.61 -28.51 -28.18
N VAL A 30 -1.87 -28.58 -27.76
CA VAL A 30 -2.50 -29.84 -27.38
C VAL A 30 -2.86 -30.55 -28.68
N ASP A 31 -2.01 -31.48 -29.10
CA ASP A 31 -2.37 -32.47 -30.13
C ASP A 31 -3.38 -33.43 -29.51
N SER A 32 -4.64 -33.29 -29.91
CA SER A 32 -5.78 -34.10 -29.45
C SER A 32 -5.92 -35.41 -30.24
N THR A 33 -4.81 -36.07 -30.56
CA THR A 33 -4.81 -37.39 -31.23
C THR A 33 -3.58 -38.19 -30.82
N ALA A 34 -3.71 -39.01 -29.75
CA ALA A 34 -3.08 -40.34 -29.61
C ALA A 34 -3.02 -40.77 -28.14
N ILE A 35 -4.10 -41.33 -27.59
CA ILE A 35 -3.98 -42.41 -26.60
C ILE A 35 -5.15 -43.39 -26.83
N SER A 36 -4.99 -44.28 -27.81
CA SER A 36 -5.67 -45.59 -27.77
C SER A 36 -4.58 -46.62 -27.49
N ASN A 37 -4.37 -46.96 -26.23
CA ASN A 37 -3.62 -48.14 -25.84
C ASN A 37 -4.12 -48.62 -24.48
N GLY A 38 -5.05 -49.59 -24.52
CA GLY A 38 -4.96 -50.87 -23.81
C GLY A 38 -4.58 -50.93 -22.33
N ILE A 39 -4.68 -49.87 -21.53
CA ILE A 39 -4.53 -49.98 -20.08
C ILE A 39 -5.90 -50.37 -19.52
N GLN A 40 -6.05 -51.64 -19.11
CA GLN A 40 -7.14 -52.05 -18.23
C GLN A 40 -6.98 -51.27 -16.91
N ILE A 41 -7.79 -50.22 -16.75
CA ILE A 41 -7.94 -49.54 -15.48
C ILE A 41 -8.68 -50.52 -14.56
N PRO A 42 -8.11 -50.93 -13.41
CA PRO A 42 -8.83 -51.77 -12.46
C PRO A 42 -10.10 -51.02 -12.04
N THR A 43 -11.26 -51.60 -12.35
CA THR A 43 -12.54 -51.19 -11.78
C THR A 43 -12.47 -51.48 -10.29
N PHE A 44 -12.09 -50.48 -9.51
CA PHE A 44 -12.38 -50.46 -8.09
C PHE A 44 -13.91 -50.39 -7.99
N GLU A 45 -14.54 -51.48 -7.56
CA GLU A 45 -15.89 -51.41 -7.02
C GLU A 45 -15.82 -50.46 -5.81
N GLN A 46 -16.18 -49.19 -6.03
CA GLN A 46 -16.49 -48.26 -4.95
C GLN A 46 -17.73 -48.82 -4.27
N THR A 47 -17.52 -49.63 -3.24
CA THR A 47 -18.54 -49.94 -2.26
C THR A 47 -19.00 -48.61 -1.69
N ASN A 48 -20.19 -48.14 -2.08
CA ASN A 48 -20.88 -47.00 -1.49
C ASN A 48 -21.36 -47.35 -0.08
N ALA A 49 -20.45 -47.82 0.77
CA ALA A 49 -20.66 -47.89 2.19
C ALA A 49 -20.79 -46.44 2.67
N VAL A 50 -22.03 -46.00 2.82
CA VAL A 50 -22.38 -44.71 3.43
C VAL A 50 -21.80 -44.76 4.84
N GLY A 51 -20.60 -44.19 5.01
CA GLY A 51 -19.99 -44.03 6.32
C GLY A 51 -20.92 -43.19 7.21
N PRO A 52 -20.74 -43.27 8.54
CA PRO A 52 -21.52 -42.44 9.45
C PRO A 52 -21.41 -40.98 9.01
N GLU A 53 -22.57 -40.32 8.92
CA GLU A 53 -22.67 -38.92 8.53
C GLU A 53 -21.71 -38.11 9.42
N PRO A 54 -20.79 -37.32 8.84
CA PRO A 54 -19.82 -36.59 9.64
C PRO A 54 -20.56 -35.66 10.59
N THR A 55 -20.28 -35.80 11.89
CA THR A 55 -20.87 -34.95 12.92
C THR A 55 -20.67 -33.49 12.53
N PRO A 56 -21.72 -32.65 12.55
CA PRO A 56 -21.58 -31.23 12.24
C PRO A 56 -20.48 -30.61 13.11
N PRO A 57 -19.60 -29.76 12.53
CA PRO A 57 -18.59 -29.08 13.33
C PRO A 57 -19.31 -28.30 14.44
N GLY A 58 -18.91 -28.56 15.70
CA GLY A 58 -19.50 -27.88 16.85
C GLY A 58 -19.32 -26.36 16.76
N ASP A 59 -20.24 -25.60 17.37
CA ASP A 59 -20.15 -24.13 17.44
C ASP A 59 -18.76 -23.73 17.98
N PRO A 60 -17.90 -23.06 17.18
CA PRO A 60 -16.55 -22.68 17.60
C PRO A 60 -16.56 -21.65 18.74
N LEU A 61 -17.72 -21.07 19.04
CA LEU A 61 -17.95 -20.15 20.13
C LEU A 61 -18.70 -20.79 21.30
N ALA A 62 -18.98 -22.10 21.30
CA ALA A 62 -19.79 -22.77 22.34
C ALA A 62 -19.36 -22.43 23.77
N SER A 63 -18.04 -22.36 24.03
CA SER A 63 -17.44 -22.01 25.32
C SER A 63 -17.31 -20.51 25.59
N ALA A 64 -17.67 -19.65 24.64
CA ALA A 64 -17.45 -18.22 24.73
C ALA A 64 -18.49 -17.52 25.61
N THR A 65 -18.02 -16.65 26.49
CA THR A 65 -18.89 -15.76 27.28
C THR A 65 -19.67 -14.80 26.37
N PRO A 66 -20.82 -14.25 26.80
CA PRO A 66 -21.58 -13.29 26.01
C PRO A 66 -20.74 -12.09 25.53
N ASP A 67 -19.87 -11.56 26.39
CA ASP A 67 -18.97 -10.46 26.05
C ASP A 67 -17.94 -10.85 25.00
N ALA A 68 -17.39 -12.06 25.07
CA ALA A 68 -16.44 -12.55 24.08
C ALA A 68 -17.10 -12.83 22.72
N ARG A 69 -18.34 -13.33 22.71
CA ARG A 69 -19.15 -13.46 21.47
C ARG A 69 -19.42 -12.10 20.85
N LYS A 70 -19.85 -11.12 21.65
CA LYS A 70 -20.04 -9.74 21.17
C LYS A 70 -18.75 -9.14 20.61
N ALA A 71 -17.60 -9.39 21.25
CA ALA A 71 -16.31 -8.93 20.76
C ALA A 71 -15.93 -9.59 19.43
N HIS A 72 -16.14 -10.90 19.30
CA HIS A 72 -15.96 -11.65 18.05
C HIS A 72 -16.83 -11.07 16.93
N ASP A 73 -18.13 -10.93 17.16
CA ASP A 73 -19.08 -10.45 16.15
C ASP A 73 -18.79 -9.01 15.71
N THR A 74 -18.33 -8.17 16.65
CA THR A 74 -17.88 -6.81 16.33
C THR A 74 -16.69 -6.82 15.39
N ILE A 75 -15.70 -7.70 15.61
CA ILE A 75 -14.55 -7.82 14.71
C ILE A 75 -15.02 -8.30 13.33
N GLU A 76 -15.81 -9.37 13.27
CA GLU A 76 -16.30 -9.93 12.01
C GLU A 76 -17.07 -8.90 11.19
N GLN A 77 -17.92 -8.09 11.83
CA GLN A 77 -18.64 -7.01 11.16
C GLN A 77 -17.68 -5.96 10.57
N ILE A 78 -16.64 -5.57 11.31
CA ILE A 78 -15.63 -4.60 10.83
C ILE A 78 -14.83 -5.21 9.67
N LEU A 79 -14.46 -6.50 9.73
CA LEU A 79 -13.75 -7.18 8.66
C LEU A 79 -14.58 -7.27 7.38
N ALA A 80 -15.87 -7.62 7.51
CA ALA A 80 -16.78 -7.65 6.37
C ALA A 80 -16.98 -6.26 5.72
N GLN A 81 -17.04 -5.19 6.53
CA GLN A 81 -17.08 -3.82 6.03
C GLN A 81 -15.78 -3.44 5.32
N LEU A 82 -14.62 -3.76 5.91
CA LEU A 82 -13.32 -3.50 5.30
C LEU A 82 -13.17 -4.22 3.95
N GLU A 83 -13.56 -5.48 3.85
CA GLU A 83 -13.59 -6.22 2.59
C GLU A 83 -14.49 -5.57 1.54
N THR A 84 -15.65 -5.07 1.95
CA THR A 84 -16.57 -4.35 1.07
C THR A 84 -15.94 -3.05 0.55
N TYR A 85 -15.31 -2.26 1.42
CA TYR A 85 -14.65 -1.02 1.05
C TYR A 85 -13.43 -1.24 0.15
N LEU A 86 -12.64 -2.29 0.39
CA LEU A 86 -11.53 -2.66 -0.48
C LEU A 86 -12.03 -3.06 -1.87
N LYS A 87 -13.06 -3.90 -1.95
CA LYS A 87 -13.68 -4.29 -3.23
C LYS A 87 -14.25 -3.11 -4.02
N SER A 88 -14.79 -2.10 -3.33
CA SER A 88 -15.29 -0.88 -3.98
C SER A 88 -14.20 0.17 -4.26
N GLY A 89 -12.95 -0.06 -3.82
CA GLY A 89 -11.87 0.92 -3.92
C GLY A 89 -12.06 2.17 -3.04
N ASP A 90 -12.90 2.10 -2.00
CA ASP A 90 -13.08 3.19 -1.03
C ASP A 90 -11.97 3.14 0.03
N TYR A 91 -10.78 3.62 -0.34
CA TYR A 91 -9.62 3.59 0.55
C TYR A 91 -9.78 4.47 1.78
N LYS A 92 -10.57 5.55 1.70
CA LYS A 92 -10.86 6.36 2.87
C LYS A 92 -11.59 5.54 3.94
N ARG A 93 -12.71 4.93 3.58
CA ARG A 93 -13.47 4.09 4.52
C ARG A 93 -12.69 2.85 4.95
N SER A 94 -11.89 2.26 4.06
CA SER A 94 -10.98 1.16 4.41
C SER A 94 -9.98 1.57 5.50
N SER A 95 -9.39 2.77 5.36
CA SER A 95 -8.45 3.34 6.33
C SER A 95 -9.11 3.62 7.68
N GLU A 96 -10.31 4.20 7.65
CA GLU A 96 -11.13 4.46 8.85
C GLU A 96 -11.49 3.16 9.58
N ALA A 97 -11.85 2.10 8.84
CA ALA A 97 -12.15 0.79 9.40
C ALA A 97 -10.91 0.15 10.07
N VAL A 98 -9.74 0.21 9.43
CA VAL A 98 -8.48 -0.27 10.02
C VAL A 98 -8.12 0.51 11.28
N ALA A 99 -8.23 1.86 11.25
CA ALA A 99 -7.96 2.69 12.42
C ALA A 99 -8.93 2.38 13.58
N TYR A 100 -10.20 2.14 13.27
CA TYR A 100 -11.21 1.76 14.25
C TYR A 100 -10.92 0.39 14.86
N LEU A 101 -10.56 -0.60 14.03
CA LEU A 101 -10.16 -1.93 14.47
C LEU A 101 -8.91 -1.88 15.38
N ASP A 102 -7.88 -1.15 14.98
CA ASP A 102 -6.65 -0.97 15.77
C ASP A 102 -6.96 -0.30 17.12
N LYS A 103 -7.89 0.66 17.15
CA LYS A 103 -8.34 1.30 18.40
C LYS A 103 -9.06 0.31 19.32
N LEU A 104 -9.98 -0.49 18.79
CA LEU A 104 -10.77 -1.43 19.59
C LEU A 104 -9.96 -2.66 20.04
N SER A 105 -8.94 -3.04 19.28
CA SER A 105 -8.09 -4.20 19.58
C SER A 105 -7.05 -3.92 20.67
N ARG A 106 -6.79 -2.65 21.01
CA ARG A 106 -5.81 -2.25 22.03
C ARG A 106 -6.42 -2.33 23.43
N ASP A 107 -5.69 -2.96 24.34
CA ASP A 107 -5.93 -2.82 25.78
C ASP A 107 -5.67 -1.38 26.19
N THR A 108 -6.56 -0.81 27.00
CA THR A 108 -6.43 0.57 27.50
C THR A 108 -6.25 0.56 29.00
N LYS A 109 -5.28 1.33 29.50
CA LYS A 109 -5.01 1.46 30.94
C LYS A 109 -5.48 2.82 31.45
N SER A 110 -6.30 2.82 32.49
CA SER A 110 -6.72 4.01 33.23
C SER A 110 -6.41 3.81 34.70
N GLY A 111 -5.41 4.53 35.22
CA GLY A 111 -4.88 4.32 36.56
C GLY A 111 -4.35 2.88 36.75
N LYS A 112 -4.94 2.15 37.70
CA LYS A 112 -4.63 0.74 37.97
C LYS A 112 -5.47 -0.24 37.13
N THR A 113 -6.49 0.23 36.42
CA THR A 113 -7.43 -0.61 35.69
C THR A 113 -6.99 -0.79 34.24
N VAL A 114 -6.98 -2.03 33.76
CA VAL A 114 -6.78 -2.37 32.34
C VAL A 114 -8.11 -2.82 31.75
N LYS A 115 -8.64 -2.04 30.81
CA LYS A 115 -9.79 -2.43 30.00
C LYS A 115 -9.27 -3.23 28.78
N PRO A 116 -9.61 -4.52 28.66
CA PRO A 116 -9.15 -5.34 27.55
C PRO A 116 -9.75 -4.86 26.22
N GLY A 117 -8.95 -4.87 25.16
CA GLY A 117 -9.40 -4.72 23.78
C GLY A 117 -10.11 -5.99 23.28
N LEU A 118 -10.67 -5.96 22.07
CA LEU A 118 -11.53 -7.03 21.56
C LEU A 118 -10.85 -8.41 21.56
N LEU A 119 -9.62 -8.51 21.04
CA LEU A 119 -8.88 -9.79 21.00
C LEU A 119 -8.58 -10.32 22.42
N SER A 120 -8.29 -9.42 23.36
CA SER A 120 -8.07 -9.78 24.77
C SER A 120 -9.37 -10.23 25.44
N GLN A 121 -10.51 -9.58 25.12
CA GLN A 121 -11.83 -10.00 25.61
C GLN A 121 -12.19 -11.39 25.10
N MET A 122 -11.98 -11.66 23.82
CA MET A 122 -12.20 -12.99 23.22
C MET A 122 -11.36 -14.06 23.91
N LYS A 123 -10.04 -13.81 24.07
CA LYS A 123 -9.13 -14.74 24.73
C LYS A 123 -9.57 -15.04 26.17
N LYS A 124 -9.91 -14.00 26.94
CA LYS A 124 -10.33 -14.14 28.34
C LYS A 124 -11.69 -14.81 28.50
N GLY A 125 -12.60 -14.59 27.55
CA GLY A 125 -13.94 -15.14 27.58
C GLY A 125 -14.09 -16.46 26.83
N GLY A 126 -13.01 -17.23 26.62
CA GLY A 126 -13.12 -18.62 26.18
C GLY A 126 -13.28 -18.85 24.68
N VAL A 127 -12.97 -17.87 23.83
CA VAL A 127 -12.84 -18.12 22.38
C VAL A 127 -11.56 -18.92 22.12
N VAL A 128 -11.67 -19.99 21.33
CA VAL A 128 -10.55 -20.88 21.02
C VAL A 128 -9.41 -20.12 20.33
N ALA A 129 -8.16 -20.47 20.67
CA ALA A 129 -6.97 -19.77 20.18
C ALA A 129 -6.87 -19.79 18.63
N SER A 130 -7.23 -20.91 18.00
CA SER A 130 -7.25 -21.05 16.54
C SER A 130 -8.14 -20.00 15.85
N ARG A 131 -9.30 -19.69 16.42
CA ARG A 131 -10.20 -18.66 15.88
C ARG A 131 -9.63 -17.26 16.04
N ILE A 132 -8.96 -16.98 17.16
CA ILE A 132 -8.27 -15.70 17.38
C ILE A 132 -7.12 -15.54 16.36
N ASP A 133 -6.39 -16.61 16.09
CA ASP A 133 -5.29 -16.60 15.13
C ASP A 133 -5.78 -16.47 13.68
N GLU A 134 -6.91 -17.10 13.32
CA GLU A 134 -7.58 -16.88 12.03
C GLU A 134 -7.97 -15.40 11.86
N ILE A 135 -8.60 -14.80 12.87
CA ILE A 135 -8.97 -13.38 12.86
C ILE A 135 -7.73 -12.50 12.71
N ARG A 136 -6.64 -12.77 13.45
CA ARG A 136 -5.38 -12.04 13.29
C ARG A 136 -4.81 -12.16 11.89
N GLY A 137 -4.84 -13.36 11.31
CA GLY A 137 -4.41 -13.62 9.94
C GLY A 137 -5.22 -12.81 8.93
N ARG A 138 -6.55 -12.79 9.07
CA ARG A 138 -7.44 -12.00 8.21
C ARG A 138 -7.21 -10.49 8.36
N ILE A 139 -7.03 -9.99 9.59
CA ILE A 139 -6.66 -8.59 9.85
C ILE A 139 -5.36 -8.25 9.12
N ALA A 140 -4.32 -9.06 9.30
CA ALA A 140 -3.02 -8.83 8.66
C ALA A 140 -3.13 -8.86 7.13
N SER A 141 -3.87 -9.83 6.58
CA SER A 141 -4.11 -9.94 5.13
C SER A 141 -4.79 -8.70 4.57
N LEU A 142 -5.87 -8.22 5.19
CA LEU A 142 -6.61 -7.04 4.72
C LEU A 142 -5.81 -5.75 4.87
N LYS A 143 -5.02 -5.61 5.95
CA LYS A 143 -4.09 -4.48 6.10
C LYS A 143 -3.03 -4.49 5.00
N ASN A 144 -2.43 -5.64 4.72
CA ASN A 144 -1.45 -5.78 3.63
C ASN A 144 -2.06 -5.48 2.25
N GLN A 145 -3.29 -5.93 2.00
CA GLN A 145 -4.01 -5.61 0.77
C GLN A 145 -4.26 -4.10 0.64
N LEU A 146 -4.80 -3.46 1.69
CA LEU A 146 -5.01 -2.01 1.72
C LEU A 146 -3.72 -1.26 1.40
N TYR A 147 -2.62 -1.62 2.07
CA TYR A 147 -1.32 -1.00 1.85
C TYR A 147 -0.82 -1.19 0.42
N SER A 148 -0.89 -2.42 -0.10
CA SER A 148 -0.42 -2.75 -1.45
C SER A 148 -1.19 -1.98 -2.53
N GLU A 149 -2.53 -1.93 -2.43
CA GLU A 149 -3.36 -1.20 -3.38
C GLU A 149 -3.14 0.31 -3.29
N CYS A 150 -3.08 0.85 -2.07
CA CYS A 150 -2.79 2.25 -1.84
C CYS A 150 -1.43 2.64 -2.43
N SER A 151 -0.39 1.88 -2.11
CA SER A 151 0.96 2.09 -2.62
C SER A 151 1.00 2.09 -4.16
N ALA A 152 0.39 1.07 -4.79
CA ALA A 152 0.35 0.96 -6.25
C ALA A 152 -0.35 2.17 -6.89
N LYS A 153 -1.49 2.61 -6.34
CA LYS A 153 -2.23 3.78 -6.83
C LYS A 153 -1.47 5.08 -6.64
N MET A 154 -0.76 5.26 -5.53
CA MET A 154 0.10 6.43 -5.31
C MET A 154 1.25 6.51 -6.31
N VAL A 155 1.89 5.38 -6.59
CA VAL A 155 2.97 5.32 -7.59
C VAL A 155 2.43 5.61 -8.99
N ALA A 156 1.31 4.99 -9.37
CA ALA A 156 0.68 5.22 -10.66
C ALA A 156 0.25 6.69 -10.83
N ALA A 157 -0.43 7.24 -9.82
CA ALA A 157 -0.81 8.65 -9.79
C ALA A 157 0.43 9.55 -9.88
N GLY A 158 1.46 9.32 -9.07
CA GLY A 158 2.69 10.11 -9.10
C GLY A 158 3.30 10.20 -10.51
N ARG A 159 3.35 9.08 -11.25
CA ARG A 159 3.87 9.07 -12.63
C ARG A 159 3.01 9.87 -13.62
N GLN A 160 1.70 9.97 -13.41
CA GLN A 160 0.80 10.74 -14.29
C GLN A 160 1.05 12.25 -14.24
N PHE A 161 1.70 12.74 -13.18
CA PHE A 161 1.94 14.17 -12.97
C PHE A 161 3.33 14.62 -13.43
N ASP A 162 4.07 13.79 -14.17
CA ASP A 162 5.33 14.19 -14.78
C ASP A 162 5.07 15.23 -15.87
N GLY A 163 5.78 16.35 -15.82
CA GLY A 163 5.53 17.53 -16.65
C GLY A 163 4.35 18.40 -16.22
N TYR A 164 3.63 18.10 -15.13
CA TYR A 164 2.48 18.91 -14.70
C TYR A 164 2.91 20.30 -14.20
N SER A 165 2.31 21.37 -14.74
CA SER A 165 2.60 22.74 -14.28
C SER A 165 1.80 23.09 -13.03
N SER A 166 2.49 23.51 -11.96
CA SER A 166 1.86 24.01 -10.73
C SER A 166 1.65 25.52 -10.72
N LYS A 167 2.02 26.23 -11.81
CA LYS A 167 2.07 27.70 -11.88
C LYS A 167 0.74 28.38 -11.60
N SER A 168 -0.36 27.78 -12.02
CA SER A 168 -1.72 28.28 -11.80
C SER A 168 -2.32 27.85 -10.45
N GLY A 169 -1.49 27.32 -9.54
CA GLY A 169 -1.90 26.84 -8.24
C GLY A 169 -2.13 27.93 -7.20
N PRO A 170 -2.67 27.57 -6.03
CA PRO A 170 -2.89 28.49 -4.93
C PRO A 170 -1.65 29.29 -4.56
N GLY A 171 -1.85 30.57 -4.20
CA GLY A 171 -0.77 31.48 -3.86
C GLY A 171 0.22 31.72 -5.01
N GLY A 172 -0.20 31.62 -6.28
CA GLY A 172 0.69 31.75 -7.44
C GLY A 172 1.72 30.62 -7.55
N GLY A 173 1.39 29.45 -6.97
CA GLY A 173 2.26 28.28 -6.88
C GLY A 173 3.30 28.32 -5.75
N ASN A 174 3.16 29.24 -4.77
CA ASN A 174 3.98 29.24 -3.55
C ASN A 174 3.84 27.97 -2.70
N VAL A 175 2.82 27.14 -2.97
CA VAL A 175 2.60 25.82 -2.36
C VAL A 175 2.62 24.70 -3.41
N ALA A 176 3.37 24.86 -4.50
CA ALA A 176 3.44 23.94 -5.64
C ALA A 176 3.62 22.47 -5.25
N CYS A 177 4.51 22.17 -4.30
CA CYS A 177 4.81 20.82 -3.85
C CYS A 177 3.59 20.15 -3.20
N ALA A 178 3.00 20.82 -2.22
CA ALA A 178 1.85 20.32 -1.49
C ALA A 178 0.59 20.29 -2.36
N TRP A 179 0.43 21.27 -3.25
CA TRP A 179 -0.66 21.28 -4.21
C TRP A 179 -0.56 20.11 -5.18
N LEU A 180 0.61 19.88 -5.78
CA LEU A 180 0.85 18.71 -6.62
C LEU A 180 0.52 17.42 -5.86
N MET A 181 0.96 17.32 -4.60
CA MET A 181 0.67 16.12 -3.81
C MET A 181 -0.81 15.92 -3.51
N THR A 182 -1.59 16.99 -3.31
CA THR A 182 -3.05 16.84 -3.16
C THR A 182 -3.69 16.31 -4.44
N LYS A 183 -3.16 16.66 -5.63
CA LYS A 183 -3.61 16.13 -6.92
C LYS A 183 -3.24 14.64 -7.07
N VAL A 184 -2.01 14.26 -6.71
CA VAL A 184 -1.56 12.86 -6.72
C VAL A 184 -2.42 12.01 -5.77
N LEU A 185 -2.62 12.46 -4.53
CA LEU A 185 -3.46 11.75 -3.55
C LEU A 185 -4.91 11.61 -4.02
N ARG A 186 -5.44 12.63 -4.70
CA ARG A 186 -6.79 12.57 -5.28
C ARG A 186 -6.88 11.57 -6.43
N ALA A 187 -5.91 11.60 -7.34
CA ALA A 187 -5.84 10.63 -8.44
C ALA A 187 -5.68 9.20 -7.92
N ALA A 188 -5.04 9.02 -6.76
CA ALA A 188 -4.95 7.73 -6.07
C ALA A 188 -6.23 7.34 -5.28
N GLY A 189 -7.26 8.21 -5.22
CA GLY A 189 -8.49 7.97 -4.47
C GLY A 189 -8.33 8.08 -2.95
N MET A 190 -7.30 8.78 -2.47
CA MET A 190 -6.91 8.81 -1.05
C MET A 190 -7.33 10.07 -0.30
N VAL A 191 -7.69 11.15 -1.00
CA VAL A 191 -8.20 12.37 -0.37
C VAL A 191 -9.43 12.88 -1.11
N PRO A 192 -10.41 13.44 -0.39
CA PRO A 192 -11.59 14.03 -1.02
C PRO A 192 -11.25 15.34 -1.76
N PRO A 193 -12.19 15.86 -2.57
CA PRO A 193 -12.16 17.25 -3.01
C PRO A 193 -12.05 18.24 -1.82
N GLY A 194 -11.45 19.42 -2.01
CA GLY A 194 -11.33 20.46 -0.97
C GLY A 194 -10.03 20.47 -0.15
N TRP A 195 -8.98 19.78 -0.61
CA TRP A 195 -7.64 19.76 0.01
C TRP A 195 -6.61 20.61 -0.75
N GLU A 196 -7.04 21.35 -1.77
CA GLU A 196 -6.18 21.99 -2.78
C GLU A 196 -5.24 23.06 -2.21
N GLU A 197 -5.47 23.58 -1.01
CA GLU A 197 -4.72 24.74 -0.48
C GLU A 197 -3.86 24.42 0.75
N LEU A 198 -3.64 23.14 1.05
CA LEU A 198 -2.85 22.77 2.21
C LEU A 198 -1.36 22.94 1.92
N GLY A 199 -0.66 23.69 2.77
CA GLY A 199 0.80 23.58 2.88
C GLY A 199 1.23 22.19 3.33
N ALA A 200 2.49 21.82 3.10
CA ALA A 200 3.01 20.48 3.34
C ALA A 200 2.73 19.96 4.77
N LEU A 201 2.96 20.80 5.80
CA LEU A 201 2.70 20.43 7.20
C LEU A 201 1.22 20.13 7.49
N ASN A 202 0.30 20.91 6.89
CA ASN A 202 -1.13 20.67 7.06
C ASN A 202 -1.55 19.39 6.33
N LEU A 203 -0.98 19.12 5.15
CA LEU A 203 -1.18 17.86 4.44
C LEU A 203 -0.74 16.67 5.30
N THR A 204 0.46 16.71 5.89
CA THR A 204 0.97 15.67 6.81
C THR A 204 -0.02 15.42 7.96
N ARG A 205 -0.41 16.50 8.66
CA ARG A 205 -1.24 16.40 9.86
C ARG A 205 -2.59 15.76 9.55
N ARG A 206 -3.20 16.12 8.41
CA ARG A 206 -4.49 15.55 8.02
C ARG A 206 -4.37 14.11 7.53
N LEU A 207 -3.34 13.75 6.76
CA LEU A 207 -3.09 12.34 6.39
C LEU A 207 -2.98 11.45 7.64
N MET A 208 -2.23 11.90 8.65
CA MET A 208 -2.08 11.15 9.91
C MET A 208 -3.38 11.12 10.73
N LYS A 209 -4.04 12.26 10.90
CA LYS A 209 -5.21 12.39 11.79
C LYS A 209 -6.49 11.81 11.18
N GLU A 210 -6.73 12.04 9.90
CA GLU A 210 -7.99 11.69 9.23
C GLU A 210 -7.93 10.32 8.56
N PHE A 211 -6.75 9.88 8.12
CA PHE A 211 -6.59 8.61 7.38
C PHE A 211 -5.73 7.58 8.12
N GLY A 212 -5.24 7.90 9.32
CA GLY A 212 -4.44 6.97 10.12
C GLY A 212 -3.09 6.63 9.50
N TRP A 213 -2.54 7.48 8.62
CA TRP A 213 -1.23 7.23 8.02
C TRP A 213 -0.15 7.25 9.08
N ALA A 214 0.82 6.34 8.94
CA ALA A 214 1.89 6.19 9.91
C ALA A 214 3.07 7.11 9.55
N LYS A 215 3.53 7.91 10.51
CA LYS A 215 4.82 8.59 10.38
C LYS A 215 5.93 7.57 10.59
N VAL A 216 6.74 7.34 9.57
CA VAL A 216 7.92 6.49 9.63
C VAL A 216 9.13 7.41 9.70
N PRO A 217 9.88 7.43 10.82
CA PRO A 217 11.09 8.23 10.91
C PRO A 217 12.08 7.73 9.86
N SER A 218 12.79 8.66 9.20
CA SER A 218 14.01 8.26 8.51
C SER A 218 15.06 7.96 9.59
N THR A 219 15.67 6.78 9.57
CA THR A 219 16.74 6.42 10.52
C THR A 219 18.10 6.95 10.06
N GLY A 220 18.12 8.02 9.26
CA GLY A 220 19.34 8.71 8.86
C GLY A 220 19.60 9.91 9.75
N ASN A 221 20.88 10.21 10.01
CA ASN A 221 21.25 11.50 10.57
C ASN A 221 20.96 12.58 9.51
N PRO A 222 19.99 13.49 9.72
CA PRO A 222 19.69 14.54 8.76
C PRO A 222 20.90 15.46 8.52
N ASP A 223 21.83 15.58 9.47
CA ASP A 223 23.04 16.40 9.32
C ASP A 223 24.13 15.70 8.50
N SER A 224 23.99 14.40 8.23
CA SER A 224 24.96 13.62 7.45
C SER A 224 24.72 13.63 5.94
N GLY A 225 23.60 14.21 5.47
CA GLY A 225 23.20 14.16 4.06
C GLY A 225 22.87 12.76 3.52
N LYS A 226 22.91 11.73 4.39
CA LYS A 226 22.74 10.32 4.02
C LYS A 226 21.54 9.75 4.75
N ILE A 227 20.39 9.83 4.11
CA ILE A 227 19.28 8.97 4.50
C ILE A 227 19.45 7.64 3.80
N GLN A 228 19.24 6.57 4.56
CA GLN A 228 18.98 5.29 3.96
C GLN A 228 17.59 5.33 3.33
N THR A 229 17.55 5.49 2.00
CA THR A 229 16.40 5.19 1.16
C THR A 229 15.83 3.79 1.42
N ALA A 230 16.60 2.91 2.09
CA ALA A 230 16.23 1.55 2.49
C ALA A 230 14.92 1.43 3.30
N LEU A 231 14.50 2.47 4.03
CA LEU A 231 13.22 2.44 4.76
C LEU A 231 12.03 2.95 3.97
N MET A 232 12.26 3.68 2.87
CA MET A 232 11.19 4.18 2.02
C MET A 232 10.64 3.04 1.18
N LYS A 233 9.31 2.95 1.11
CA LYS A 233 8.60 2.01 0.26
C LYS A 233 7.78 2.76 -0.77
N PRO A 234 7.65 2.26 -2.02
CA PRO A 234 6.86 2.94 -3.04
C PRO A 234 5.48 3.36 -2.50
N GLY A 235 5.02 4.55 -2.88
CA GLY A 235 3.78 5.16 -2.40
C GLY A 235 3.89 5.91 -1.06
N ASP A 236 5.02 5.82 -0.35
CA ASP A 236 5.30 6.68 0.79
C ASP A 236 5.33 8.16 0.36
N VAL A 237 4.74 9.05 1.18
CA VAL A 237 4.86 10.50 1.00
C VAL A 237 6.09 10.99 1.74
N ILE A 238 7.03 11.58 1.02
CA ILE A 238 8.32 12.05 1.54
C ILE A 238 8.20 13.52 1.94
N PHE A 239 8.75 13.89 3.10
CA PHE A 239 8.87 15.27 3.55
C PHE A 239 10.35 15.65 3.70
N TRP A 240 10.78 16.71 3.01
CA TRP A 240 12.16 17.21 3.03
C TRP A 240 12.31 18.49 3.86
N SER A 241 13.55 18.71 4.30
CA SER A 241 14.03 19.91 5.00
C SER A 241 15.20 20.53 4.27
N PRO A 242 15.46 21.85 4.43
CA PRO A 242 14.76 22.81 5.32
C PRO A 242 13.48 23.43 4.74
N SER A 243 13.17 23.19 3.47
CA SER A 243 12.17 23.93 2.70
C SER A 243 10.70 23.48 2.85
N ASP A 244 10.33 22.69 3.88
CA ASP A 244 8.99 22.08 4.00
C ASP A 244 8.44 21.52 2.67
N HIS A 245 9.30 20.76 1.96
CA HIS A 245 8.98 20.21 0.64
C HIS A 245 8.37 18.81 0.73
N VAL A 246 7.54 18.42 -0.24
CA VAL A 246 6.80 17.16 -0.23
C VAL A 246 6.68 16.53 -1.62
N GLY A 247 6.56 15.21 -1.65
CA GLY A 247 6.56 14.39 -2.86
C GLY A 247 6.21 12.94 -2.55
N VAL A 248 6.11 12.10 -3.57
CA VAL A 248 5.80 10.67 -3.43
C VAL A 248 6.97 9.81 -3.89
N TYR A 249 7.34 8.81 -3.10
CA TYR A 249 8.36 7.85 -3.47
C TYR A 249 7.82 6.87 -4.51
N LEU A 250 8.52 6.71 -5.63
CA LEU A 250 8.11 5.85 -6.74
C LEU A 250 8.83 4.49 -6.74
N GLY A 251 9.79 4.29 -5.82
CA GLY A 251 10.70 3.14 -5.80
C GLY A 251 12.03 3.44 -6.48
N ASN A 252 12.99 2.52 -6.32
CA ASN A 252 14.31 2.57 -6.96
C ASN A 252 15.08 3.89 -6.74
N GLY A 253 14.91 4.52 -5.57
CA GLY A 253 15.55 5.80 -5.27
C GLY A 253 14.96 7.01 -6.00
N MET A 254 13.81 6.86 -6.66
CA MET A 254 13.14 7.93 -7.42
C MET A 254 11.88 8.42 -6.71
N CYS A 255 11.57 9.70 -6.86
CA CYS A 255 10.31 10.30 -6.40
C CYS A 255 9.70 11.23 -7.46
N MET A 256 8.41 11.51 -7.30
CA MET A 256 7.72 12.60 -7.98
C MET A 256 7.54 13.76 -7.00
N SER A 257 7.96 14.95 -7.39
CA SER A 257 7.66 16.18 -6.65
C SER A 257 7.66 17.41 -7.55
N ASN A 258 7.26 18.56 -7.00
CA ASN A 258 7.41 19.85 -7.67
C ASN A 258 7.92 20.89 -6.67
N SER A 259 9.08 21.46 -6.93
CA SER A 259 9.80 22.34 -6.03
C SER A 259 9.38 23.80 -6.04
N SER A 260 8.71 24.29 -7.08
CA SER A 260 8.28 25.68 -7.16
C SER A 260 7.25 25.92 -8.25
N SER A 261 6.61 27.09 -8.22
CA SER A 261 5.70 27.55 -9.27
C SER A 261 6.35 27.71 -10.65
N ALA A 262 7.69 27.83 -10.70
CA ALA A 262 8.45 27.97 -11.94
C ALA A 262 8.85 26.61 -12.54
N HIS A 263 8.64 25.51 -11.81
CA HIS A 263 9.00 24.15 -12.24
C HIS A 263 7.76 23.30 -12.50
N HIS A 264 7.93 22.30 -13.37
CA HIS A 264 6.95 21.26 -13.60
C HIS A 264 7.14 20.15 -12.56
N GLY A 265 6.09 19.38 -12.30
CA GLY A 265 6.22 18.08 -11.63
C GLY A 265 7.26 17.25 -12.38
N ALA A 266 8.20 16.68 -11.64
CA ALA A 266 9.31 15.96 -12.22
C ALA A 266 9.57 14.68 -11.44
N ILE A 267 9.90 13.62 -12.18
CA ILE A 267 10.48 12.42 -11.60
C ILE A 267 11.99 12.63 -11.47
N HIS A 268 12.51 12.49 -10.25
CA HIS A 268 13.92 12.71 -9.97
C HIS A 268 14.42 11.80 -8.84
N PRO A 269 15.74 11.64 -8.68
CA PRO A 269 16.30 10.95 -7.52
C PRO A 269 15.85 11.61 -6.20
N VAL A 270 15.58 10.79 -5.19
CA VAL A 270 15.18 11.26 -3.84
C VAL A 270 16.28 12.11 -3.20
N ALA A 271 17.53 11.76 -3.46
CA ALA A 271 18.71 12.51 -3.07
C ALA A 271 19.20 13.36 -4.25
N GLY A 272 19.53 14.63 -4.01
CA GLY A 272 20.29 15.43 -4.98
C GLY A 272 19.48 16.12 -6.08
N TYR A 273 18.16 16.22 -5.98
CA TYR A 273 17.39 17.07 -6.91
C TYR A 273 17.50 18.57 -6.56
N TYR A 274 17.69 18.90 -5.28
CA TYR A 274 18.09 20.22 -4.81
C TYR A 274 19.20 20.10 -3.78
N ASP A 275 20.28 20.85 -3.96
CA ASP A 275 21.39 20.89 -3.01
C ASP A 275 20.87 21.27 -1.62
N GLY A 276 21.20 20.43 -0.63
CA GLY A 276 20.82 20.64 0.78
C GLY A 276 19.42 20.16 1.17
N TRP A 277 18.62 19.59 0.27
CA TRP A 277 17.33 18.98 0.63
C TRP A 277 17.49 17.55 1.13
N ILE A 278 17.10 17.34 2.39
CA ILE A 278 17.29 16.08 3.09
C ILE A 278 15.91 15.60 3.55
N PRO A 279 15.45 14.40 3.15
CA PRO A 279 14.21 13.87 3.71
C PRO A 279 14.28 13.85 5.25
N ARG A 280 13.18 14.05 5.96
CA ARG A 280 13.17 13.96 7.43
C ARG A 280 12.43 12.72 7.89
N TYR A 281 11.32 12.46 7.24
CA TYR A 281 10.45 11.34 7.51
C TYR A 281 9.61 11.07 6.28
N VAL A 282 8.97 9.90 6.27
CA VAL A 282 7.90 9.62 5.34
C VAL A 282 6.59 9.41 6.10
N VAL A 283 5.50 9.63 5.40
CA VAL A 283 4.16 9.28 5.87
C VAL A 283 3.66 8.17 4.97
N ARG A 284 3.38 7.03 5.59
CA ARG A 284 3.07 5.78 4.91
C ARG A 284 1.56 5.54 4.86
N PRO A 285 1.01 5.12 3.70
CA PRO A 285 -0.38 4.74 3.59
C PRO A 285 -0.80 3.71 4.64
N PRO A 286 -2.09 3.66 4.99
CA PRO A 286 -2.61 2.77 6.01
C PRO A 286 -2.50 1.31 5.58
N GLY A 287 -2.50 0.42 6.58
CA GLY A 287 -2.29 -1.01 6.37
C GLY A 287 -0.83 -1.46 6.44
N ALA A 288 0.11 -0.51 6.51
CA ALA A 288 1.53 -0.77 6.70
C ALA A 288 1.96 -1.13 8.13
#